data_AF-A0A6A2YQT1-F1
#
_entry.id   AF-A0A6A2YQT1-F1
#
_cell.length_a   1.000
_cell.length_b   1.000
_cell.length_c   1.000
_cell.angle_alpha   90.00
_cell.angle_beta   90.00
_cell.angle_gamma   90.00
#
_symmetry.space_group_name_H-M   'P 1'
#
loop_
_entity.id
_entity.type
_entity.pdbx_description
1 polymer ?
#
loop_
_entity_poly.entity_id
_entity_poly.type
_entity_poly.pdbx_seq_one_letter_code
_entity_poly.pdbx_strand_id
1 'polypeptide(L)'
;MAVVMKQLNRTEEAIEAFKSFRSCCSKQAQESLDNVLIDLYKGEMFNGRPTKTARSYGKKFQVSVKQETSRLLGNMGWAYMQKSNYLTAEVVYKKVQMIDPDANKACNLGLCLLKQGRFEDAGSILGDVLQGTIPGSEDIRARNRGRELLMELKAFQPPLELSDIMGLDDHDFINGVELLMNEWAPVRSKRLPIF
;
A
#
# COMPACT_ATOMS: atom_id res chain seq x y z
N MET A 1 16.19 -28.80 -16.99
CA MET A 1 15.20 -28.12 -17.88
C MET A 1 14.07 -27.41 -17.12
N ALA A 2 13.31 -28.08 -16.24
CA ALA A 2 12.08 -27.51 -15.65
C ALA A 2 12.26 -26.25 -14.78
N VAL A 3 13.35 -26.15 -14.01
CA VAL A 3 13.64 -24.97 -13.17
C VAL A 3 14.02 -23.74 -14.00
N VAL A 4 14.72 -23.95 -15.12
CA VAL A 4 15.11 -22.90 -16.07
C VAL A 4 13.89 -22.39 -16.83
N MET A 5 13.02 -23.30 -17.30
CA MET A 5 11.73 -22.96 -17.92
C MET A 5 10.81 -22.17 -16.95
N LYS A 6 10.78 -22.54 -15.66
CA LYS A 6 9.99 -21.84 -14.62
C LYS A 6 10.54 -20.45 -14.27
N GLN A 7 11.86 -20.26 -14.36
CA GLN A 7 12.49 -18.95 -14.21
C GLN A 7 12.14 -18.06 -15.41
N LEU A 8 12.30 -18.57 -16.64
CA LEU A 8 12.00 -17.84 -17.88
C LEU A 8 10.54 -17.35 -17.94
N ASN A 9 9.55 -18.20 -17.62
CA ASN A 9 8.14 -17.77 -17.57
C ASN A 9 7.89 -16.64 -16.55
N ARG A 10 8.57 -16.67 -15.39
CA ARG A 10 8.42 -15.63 -14.37
C ARG A 10 9.11 -14.32 -14.77
N THR A 11 10.18 -14.41 -15.55
CA THR A 11 10.89 -13.25 -16.10
C THR A 11 10.06 -12.58 -17.19
N GLU A 12 9.41 -13.34 -18.07
CA GLU A 12 8.51 -12.80 -19.11
C GLU A 12 7.28 -12.10 -18.51
N GLU A 13 6.62 -12.71 -17.52
CA GLU A 13 5.51 -12.07 -16.79
C GLU A 13 5.94 -10.76 -16.11
N ALA A 14 7.13 -10.76 -15.49
CA ALA A 14 7.67 -9.56 -14.84
C ALA A 14 7.97 -8.47 -15.88
N ILE A 15 8.56 -8.85 -17.01
CA ILE A 15 8.88 -7.97 -18.12
C ILE A 15 7.61 -7.35 -18.73
N GLU A 16 6.56 -8.12 -18.95
CA GLU A 16 5.29 -7.64 -19.53
C GLU A 16 4.54 -6.72 -18.56
N ALA A 17 4.58 -7.04 -17.26
CA ALA A 17 4.13 -6.15 -16.21
C ALA A 17 4.93 -4.82 -16.27
N PHE A 18 6.26 -4.86 -16.23
CA PHE A 18 7.06 -3.63 -16.27
C PHE A 18 6.85 -2.81 -17.54
N LYS A 19 6.68 -3.45 -18.71
CA LYS A 19 6.38 -2.77 -19.99
C LYS A 19 5.02 -2.07 -19.98
N SER A 20 3.97 -2.76 -19.54
CA SER A 20 2.62 -2.18 -19.48
C SER A 20 2.52 -1.01 -18.50
N PHE A 21 3.40 -0.97 -17.50
CA PHE A 21 3.39 0.08 -16.47
C PHE A 21 4.37 1.24 -16.70
N ARG A 22 5.30 1.15 -17.67
CA ARG A 22 6.29 2.21 -17.98
C ARG A 22 5.65 3.56 -18.28
N SER A 23 4.55 3.59 -19.04
CA SER A 23 3.83 4.82 -19.44
C SER A 23 3.17 5.54 -18.27
N CYS A 24 2.97 4.86 -17.14
CA CYS A 24 2.27 5.40 -15.98
C CYS A 24 3.20 6.00 -14.92
N CYS A 25 4.52 5.84 -15.03
CA CYS A 25 5.48 6.31 -14.03
C CYS A 25 5.89 7.79 -14.23
N SER A 26 6.41 8.43 -13.18
CA SER A 26 7.10 9.73 -13.30
C SER A 26 8.48 9.53 -13.94
N LYS A 27 9.03 10.55 -14.61
CA LYS A 27 10.31 10.45 -15.34
C LYS A 27 11.46 9.89 -14.49
N GLN A 28 11.50 10.22 -13.20
CA GLN A 28 12.54 9.76 -12.27
C GLN A 28 12.39 8.29 -11.85
N ALA A 29 11.16 7.78 -11.75
CA ALA A 29 10.92 6.36 -11.51
C ALA A 29 11.10 5.53 -12.80
N GLN A 30 10.81 6.11 -13.96
CA GLN A 30 11.01 5.48 -15.27
C GLN A 30 12.46 5.08 -15.52
N GLU A 31 13.44 5.92 -15.19
CA GLU A 31 14.85 5.61 -15.43
C GLU A 31 15.33 4.39 -14.63
N SER A 32 14.93 4.31 -13.35
CA SER A 32 15.22 3.12 -12.52
C SER A 32 14.47 1.88 -13.02
N LEU A 33 13.26 2.07 -13.55
CA LEU A 33 12.46 1.00 -14.16
C LEU A 33 13.10 0.46 -15.42
N ASP A 34 13.54 1.36 -16.29
CA ASP A 34 14.13 1.05 -17.59
C ASP A 34 15.44 0.30 -17.41
N ASN A 35 16.28 0.70 -16.45
CA ASN A 35 17.50 -0.04 -16.12
C ASN A 35 17.20 -1.47 -15.66
N VAL A 36 16.17 -1.67 -14.83
CA VAL A 36 15.79 -3.01 -14.33
C VAL A 36 15.11 -3.84 -15.40
N LEU A 37 14.29 -3.23 -16.25
CA LEU A 37 13.72 -3.84 -17.45
C LEU A 37 14.81 -4.31 -18.39
N ILE A 38 15.83 -3.48 -18.64
CA ILE A 38 16.98 -3.81 -19.48
C ILE A 38 17.75 -5.00 -18.87
N ASP A 39 18.00 -4.98 -17.56
CA ASP A 39 18.70 -6.06 -16.87
C ASP A 39 17.89 -7.37 -16.87
N LEU A 40 16.57 -7.29 -16.71
CA LEU A 40 15.66 -8.44 -16.83
C LEU A 40 15.61 -8.97 -18.28
N TYR A 41 15.52 -8.08 -19.28
CA TYR A 41 15.47 -8.44 -20.70
C TYR A 41 16.74 -9.12 -21.18
N LYS A 42 17.89 -8.70 -20.66
CA LYS A 42 19.17 -9.30 -20.99
C LYS A 42 19.41 -10.61 -20.21
N GLY A 43 18.56 -10.96 -19.24
CA GLY A 43 18.84 -12.04 -18.30
C GLY A 43 20.06 -11.75 -17.40
N GLU A 44 20.48 -10.48 -17.34
CA GLU A 44 21.70 -10.00 -16.70
C GLU A 44 21.44 -9.39 -15.32
N MET A 45 20.24 -9.54 -14.76
CA MET A 45 19.96 -9.19 -13.36
C MET A 45 21.03 -9.83 -12.46
N PHE A 46 21.90 -8.97 -11.90
CA PHE A 46 23.11 -9.34 -11.17
C PHE A 46 24.07 -10.31 -11.91
N ASN A 47 24.23 -10.15 -13.22
CA ASN A 47 25.02 -11.02 -14.10
C ASN A 47 24.58 -12.51 -14.03
N GLY A 48 23.27 -12.74 -13.91
CA GLY A 48 22.68 -14.08 -13.78
C GLY A 48 22.79 -14.69 -12.38
N ARG A 49 23.31 -13.94 -11.40
CA ARG A 49 23.38 -14.40 -10.00
C ARG A 49 22.10 -14.03 -9.24
N PRO A 50 21.65 -14.87 -8.29
CA PRO A 50 20.45 -14.55 -7.49
C PRO A 50 20.68 -13.39 -6.51
N THR A 51 21.94 -13.06 -6.18
CA THR A 51 22.30 -11.99 -5.24
C THR A 51 23.49 -11.17 -5.74
N LYS A 52 23.51 -9.88 -5.39
CA LYS A 52 24.64 -8.96 -5.59
C LYS A 52 25.10 -8.42 -4.26
N THR A 53 26.41 -8.23 -4.10
CA THR A 53 26.96 -7.53 -2.93
C THR A 53 26.77 -6.04 -3.12
N ALA A 54 25.99 -5.43 -2.23
CA ALA A 54 25.85 -3.99 -2.12
C ALA A 54 26.66 -3.48 -0.92
N ARG A 55 26.99 -2.19 -0.93
CA ARG A 55 27.66 -1.52 0.18
C ARG A 55 26.86 -0.29 0.58
N SER A 56 26.55 -0.18 1.86
CA SER A 56 25.85 0.97 2.44
C SER A 56 26.47 1.25 3.81
N TYR A 57 26.77 2.52 4.08
CA TYR A 57 27.45 2.98 5.29
C TYR A 57 28.72 2.16 5.62
N GLY A 58 29.51 1.82 4.58
CA GLY A 58 30.75 1.04 4.72
C GLY A 58 30.55 -0.47 4.96
N LYS A 59 29.32 -0.93 5.26
CA LYS A 59 29.00 -2.35 5.48
C LYS A 59 28.61 -3.02 4.18
N LYS A 60 29.11 -4.25 3.96
CA LYS A 60 28.73 -5.10 2.83
C LYS A 60 27.50 -5.91 3.22
N PHE A 61 26.52 -5.97 2.33
CA PHE A 61 25.34 -6.81 2.50
C PHE A 61 24.95 -7.41 1.15
N GLN A 62 24.23 -8.52 1.19
CA GLN A 62 23.75 -9.18 -0.02
C GLN A 62 22.34 -8.69 -0.32
N VAL A 63 22.12 -8.25 -1.56
CA VAL A 63 20.80 -7.90 -2.07
C VAL A 63 20.36 -9.00 -3.00
N SER A 64 19.17 -9.55 -2.76
CA SER A 64 18.55 -10.56 -3.61
C SER A 64 17.76 -9.90 -4.73
N VAL A 65 17.70 -10.55 -5.91
CA VAL A 65 16.86 -10.10 -7.02
C VAL A 65 15.42 -9.94 -6.55
N LYS A 66 14.91 -10.87 -5.73
CA LYS A 66 13.54 -10.80 -5.18
C LYS A 66 13.31 -9.54 -4.35
N GLN A 67 14.24 -9.20 -3.48
CA GLN A 67 14.16 -8.04 -2.60
C GLN A 67 14.19 -6.74 -3.42
N GLU A 68 15.07 -6.68 -4.42
CA GLU A 68 15.19 -5.52 -5.30
C GLU A 68 13.95 -5.34 -6.19
N THR A 69 13.45 -6.42 -6.81
CA THR A 69 12.21 -6.40 -7.58
C THR A 69 11.02 -5.96 -6.72
N SER A 70 10.89 -6.50 -5.51
CA SER A 70 9.82 -6.13 -4.58
C SER A 70 9.90 -4.66 -4.14
N ARG A 71 11.10 -4.14 -3.90
CA ARG A 71 11.35 -2.72 -3.59
C ARG A 71 10.91 -1.80 -4.73
N LEU A 72 11.26 -2.14 -5.96
CA LEU A 72 10.89 -1.36 -7.15
C LEU A 72 9.39 -1.36 -7.40
N LEU A 73 8.75 -2.53 -7.35
CA LEU A 73 7.29 -2.64 -7.47
C LEU A 73 6.57 -1.89 -6.34
N GLY A 74 7.11 -1.90 -5.11
CA GLY A 74 6.57 -1.11 -4.00
C GLY A 74 6.59 0.40 -4.28
N ASN A 75 7.69 0.90 -4.86
CA ASN A 75 7.80 2.30 -5.27
C ASN A 75 6.83 2.64 -6.41
N MET A 76 6.57 1.70 -7.33
CA MET A 76 5.54 1.87 -8.37
C MET A 76 4.14 1.96 -7.78
N GLY A 77 3.80 1.06 -6.83
CA GLY A 77 2.54 1.12 -6.10
C GLY A 77 2.33 2.49 -5.45
N TRP A 78 3.39 3.07 -4.88
CA TRP A 78 3.34 4.40 -4.28
C TRP A 78 3.12 5.50 -5.34
N ALA A 79 3.78 5.41 -6.49
CA ALA A 79 3.54 6.34 -7.58
C ALA A 79 2.08 6.31 -8.09
N TYR A 80 1.44 5.13 -8.11
CA TYR A 80 0.02 5.01 -8.44
C TYR A 80 -0.89 5.59 -7.37
N MET A 81 -0.56 5.39 -6.09
CA MET A 81 -1.25 6.03 -4.97
C MET A 81 -1.25 7.56 -5.11
N GLN A 82 -0.11 8.15 -5.50
CA GLN A 82 0.01 9.60 -5.72
C GLN A 82 -0.80 10.10 -6.92
N LYS A 83 -1.06 9.25 -7.91
CA LYS A 83 -1.94 9.55 -9.06
C LYS A 83 -3.42 9.23 -8.79
N SER A 84 -3.76 8.89 -7.55
CA SER A 84 -5.11 8.45 -7.13
C SER A 84 -5.64 7.23 -7.88
N ASN A 85 -4.79 6.45 -8.54
CA ASN A 85 -5.18 5.21 -9.19
C ASN A 85 -5.00 4.04 -8.22
N TYR A 86 -5.94 3.93 -7.29
CA TYR A 86 -5.86 2.98 -6.19
C TYR A 86 -6.08 1.52 -6.62
N LEU A 87 -6.87 1.28 -7.67
CA LEU A 87 -7.14 -0.06 -8.19
C LEU A 87 -5.87 -0.71 -8.75
N THR A 88 -5.09 0.03 -9.55
CA THR A 88 -3.83 -0.50 -10.07
C THR A 88 -2.78 -0.62 -8.98
N ALA A 89 -2.74 0.32 -8.03
CA ALA A 89 -1.84 0.26 -6.88
C ALA A 89 -2.08 -1.01 -6.04
N GLU A 90 -3.34 -1.39 -5.81
CA GLU A 90 -3.68 -2.62 -5.07
C GLU A 90 -3.12 -3.87 -5.74
N VAL A 91 -3.30 -4.01 -7.06
CA VAL A 91 -2.78 -5.16 -7.82
C VAL A 91 -1.26 -5.24 -7.71
N VAL A 92 -0.58 -4.09 -7.85
CA VAL A 92 0.89 -4.01 -7.70
C VAL A 92 1.31 -4.40 -6.28
N TYR A 93 0.67 -3.85 -5.25
CA TYR A 93 1.00 -4.16 -3.86
C TYR A 93 0.70 -5.61 -3.47
N LYS A 94 -0.36 -6.23 -4.02
CA LYS A 94 -0.61 -7.67 -3.87
C LYS A 94 0.50 -8.49 -4.49
N LYS A 95 0.97 -8.14 -5.69
CA LYS A 95 2.10 -8.83 -6.33
C LYS A 95 3.40 -8.65 -5.52
N VAL A 96 3.64 -7.46 -4.98
CA VAL A 96 4.77 -7.15 -4.08
C VAL A 96 4.78 -8.08 -2.87
N GLN A 97 3.62 -8.23 -2.21
CA GLN A 97 3.45 -9.09 -1.05
C GLN A 97 3.65 -10.57 -1.39
N MET A 98 3.28 -11.03 -2.59
CA MET A 98 3.52 -12.41 -3.06
C MET A 98 5.00 -12.72 -3.32
N ILE A 99 5.80 -11.72 -3.72
CA ILE A 99 7.22 -11.92 -4.06
C ILE A 99 8.08 -11.97 -2.80
N ASP A 100 7.86 -11.03 -1.90
CA ASP A 100 8.63 -10.85 -0.66
C ASP A 100 7.73 -10.21 0.40
N PRO A 101 7.00 -11.03 1.19
CA PRO A 101 6.10 -10.55 2.23
C PRO A 101 6.85 -9.74 3.28
N ASP A 102 6.41 -8.51 3.54
CA ASP A 102 6.98 -7.65 4.57
C ASP A 102 5.89 -6.79 5.22
N ALA A 103 6.02 -6.53 6.51
CA ALA A 103 5.07 -5.70 7.26
C ALA A 103 4.92 -4.27 6.69
N ASN A 104 6.00 -3.63 6.23
CA ASN A 104 5.88 -2.29 5.64
C ASN A 104 5.11 -2.32 4.32
N LYS A 105 5.30 -3.38 3.54
CA LYS A 105 4.60 -3.57 2.27
C LYS A 105 3.11 -3.86 2.50
N ALA A 106 2.80 -4.65 3.53
CA ALA A 106 1.43 -4.89 3.98
C ALA A 106 0.77 -3.59 4.47
N CYS A 107 1.46 -2.73 5.23
CA CYS A 107 0.96 -1.41 5.60
C CYS A 107 0.66 -0.52 4.39
N ASN A 108 1.50 -0.55 3.35
CA ASN A 108 1.25 0.20 2.11
C ASN A 108 0.01 -0.32 1.36
N LEU A 109 -0.22 -1.64 1.36
CA LEU A 109 -1.45 -2.24 0.84
C LEU A 109 -2.67 -1.84 1.68
N GLY A 110 -2.55 -1.86 3.00
CA GLY A 110 -3.62 -1.39 3.91
C GLY A 110 -4.01 0.06 3.66
N LEU A 111 -3.02 0.95 3.51
CA LEU A 111 -3.26 2.35 3.12
C LEU A 111 -3.94 2.47 1.75
N CYS A 112 -3.57 1.64 0.79
CA CYS A 112 -4.22 1.60 -0.52
C CYS A 112 -5.72 1.26 -0.40
N LEU A 113 -6.05 0.25 0.40
CA LEU A 113 -7.44 -0.16 0.64
C LEU A 113 -8.23 0.90 1.42
N LEU A 114 -7.60 1.60 2.38
CA LEU A 114 -8.22 2.73 3.07
C LEU A 114 -8.60 3.85 2.09
N LYS A 115 -7.71 4.19 1.14
CA LYS A 115 -8.02 5.21 0.12
C LYS A 115 -9.11 4.77 -0.86
N GLN A 116 -9.37 3.47 -0.98
CA GLN A 116 -10.53 2.95 -1.72
C GLN A 116 -11.82 2.89 -0.90
N GLY A 117 -11.76 3.16 0.42
CA GLY A 117 -12.91 3.00 1.32
C GLY A 117 -13.19 1.55 1.73
N ARG A 118 -12.28 0.61 1.44
CA ARG A 118 -12.40 -0.81 1.83
C ARG A 118 -11.84 -1.02 3.24
N PHE A 119 -12.58 -0.52 4.23
CA PHE A 119 -12.13 -0.49 5.62
C PHE A 119 -11.95 -1.87 6.23
N GLU A 120 -12.86 -2.82 5.98
CA GLU A 120 -12.77 -4.19 6.52
C GLU A 120 -11.48 -4.91 6.08
N ASP A 121 -11.20 -4.88 4.77
CA ASP A 121 -10.00 -5.51 4.20
C ASP A 121 -8.72 -4.84 4.71
N ALA A 122 -8.73 -3.50 4.82
CA ALA A 122 -7.61 -2.76 5.39
C ALA A 122 -7.38 -3.12 6.86
N GLY A 123 -8.46 -3.22 7.64
CA GLY A 123 -8.42 -3.59 9.06
C GLY A 123 -7.82 -4.98 9.28
N SER A 124 -8.22 -5.96 8.47
CA SER A 124 -7.66 -7.32 8.53
C SER A 124 -6.15 -7.31 8.27
N ILE A 125 -5.70 -6.66 7.20
CA ILE A 125 -4.26 -6.63 6.84
C ILE A 125 -3.43 -5.89 7.89
N LEU A 126 -3.93 -4.77 8.42
CA LEU A 126 -3.21 -4.02 9.46
C LEU A 126 -3.22 -4.76 10.80
N GLY A 127 -4.29 -5.51 11.09
CA GLY A 127 -4.37 -6.42 12.23
C GLY A 127 -3.31 -7.52 12.17
N ASP A 128 -3.14 -8.14 11.00
CA ASP A 128 -2.09 -9.14 10.75
C ASP A 128 -0.68 -8.58 11.01
N VAL A 129 -0.41 -7.36 10.55
CA VAL A 129 0.87 -6.67 10.82
C VAL A 129 1.11 -6.51 12.32
N LEU A 130 0.09 -6.07 13.08
CA LEU A 130 0.20 -5.84 14.52
C LEU A 130 0.31 -7.14 15.34
N GLN A 131 -0.38 -8.19 14.91
CA GLN A 131 -0.29 -9.52 15.53
C GLN A 131 1.05 -10.22 15.24
N GLY A 132 1.86 -9.68 14.33
CA GLY A 132 3.15 -10.24 13.98
C GLY A 132 3.07 -11.47 13.09
N THR A 133 1.94 -11.67 12.40
CA THR A 133 1.76 -12.81 11.49
C THR A 133 2.59 -12.67 10.22
N ILE A 134 2.99 -11.44 9.87
CA ILE A 134 3.77 -11.13 8.66
C ILE A 134 5.27 -10.97 9.01
N PRO A 135 6.19 -11.51 8.18
CA PRO A 135 7.61 -11.25 8.32
C PRO A 135 7.93 -9.74 8.31
N GLY A 136 8.87 -9.31 9.15
CA GLY A 136 9.23 -7.88 9.26
C GLY A 136 8.36 -7.08 10.22
N SER A 137 7.33 -7.68 10.82
CA SER A 137 6.52 -7.05 11.87
C SER A 137 7.31 -6.70 13.13
N GLU A 138 8.55 -7.17 13.30
CA GLU A 138 9.43 -6.75 14.39
C GLU A 138 9.89 -5.29 14.30
N ASP A 139 9.82 -4.66 13.12
CA ASP A 139 10.16 -3.24 13.00
C ASP A 139 9.07 -2.39 13.70
N ILE A 140 9.50 -1.69 14.75
CA ILE A 140 8.66 -0.76 15.52
C ILE A 140 8.01 0.28 14.61
N ARG A 141 8.69 0.71 13.54
CA ARG A 141 8.14 1.67 12.57
C ARG A 141 6.99 1.08 11.78
N ALA A 142 7.11 -0.18 11.34
CA ALA A 142 6.05 -0.87 10.61
C ALA A 142 4.80 -1.01 11.49
N ARG A 143 4.98 -1.42 12.75
CA ARG A 143 3.88 -1.53 13.73
C ARG A 143 3.25 -0.18 14.05
N ASN A 144 4.06 0.86 14.28
CA ASN A 144 3.54 2.20 14.57
C ASN A 144 2.73 2.73 13.38
N ARG A 145 3.24 2.55 12.15
CA ARG A 145 2.51 2.92 10.95
C ARG A 145 1.20 2.15 10.81
N GLY A 146 1.20 0.85 11.10
CA GLY A 146 -0.02 0.04 11.11
C GLY A 146 -1.05 0.53 12.13
N ARG A 147 -0.61 0.93 13.32
CA ARG A 147 -1.46 1.50 14.37
C ARG A 147 -2.08 2.84 13.96
N GLU A 148 -1.30 3.74 13.36
CA GLU A 148 -1.79 5.01 12.83
C GLU A 148 -2.90 4.79 11.80
N LEU A 149 -2.66 3.89 10.83
CA LEU A 149 -3.64 3.58 9.79
C LEU A 149 -4.93 2.96 10.36
N LEU A 150 -4.83 2.15 11.41
CA LEU A 150 -6.00 1.63 12.13
C LEU A 150 -6.75 2.72 12.90
N MET A 151 -6.06 3.73 13.45
CA MET A 151 -6.72 4.89 14.05
C MET A 151 -7.44 5.73 12.99
N GLU A 152 -6.81 5.94 11.83
CA GLU A 152 -7.47 6.60 10.69
C GLU A 152 -8.74 5.84 10.27
N LEU A 153 -8.68 4.51 10.17
CA LEU A 153 -9.86 3.67 9.88
C LEU A 153 -10.99 3.90 10.88
N LYS A 154 -10.68 3.90 12.19
CA LYS A 154 -11.66 4.15 13.25
C LYS A 154 -12.24 5.56 13.21
N ALA A 155 -11.51 6.54 12.69
CA ALA A 155 -12.03 7.89 12.51
C ALA A 155 -12.99 7.99 11.30
N PHE A 156 -12.86 7.10 10.31
CA PHE A 156 -13.79 7.00 9.18
C PHE A 156 -15.04 6.16 9.51
N GLN A 157 -14.95 5.26 10.49
CA GLN A 157 -16.15 4.60 11.03
C GLN A 157 -16.87 5.58 11.97
N PRO A 158 -18.19 5.82 11.80
CA PRO A 158 -18.94 6.47 12.84
C PRO A 158 -18.81 5.65 14.13
N PRO A 159 -18.78 6.29 15.32
CA PRO A 159 -18.81 5.57 16.58
C PRO A 159 -19.94 4.53 16.53
N LEU A 160 -19.63 3.30 16.97
CA LEU A 160 -20.52 2.14 16.99
C LEU A 160 -21.86 2.36 17.72
N GLU A 161 -22.11 3.54 18.27
CA GLU A 161 -23.37 3.95 18.88
C GLU A 161 -24.54 4.09 17.89
N LEU A 162 -24.31 4.08 16.57
CA LEU A 162 -25.42 4.11 15.62
C LEU A 162 -26.26 2.81 15.64
N SER A 163 -25.69 1.70 16.10
CA SER A 163 -26.42 0.43 16.25
C SER A 163 -27.41 0.45 17.41
N ASP A 164 -27.13 1.22 18.46
CA ASP A 164 -28.04 1.46 19.59
C ASP A 164 -29.16 2.47 19.24
N ILE A 165 -28.95 3.31 18.22
CA ILE A 165 -29.93 4.32 17.76
C ILE A 165 -30.97 3.73 16.80
N MET A 166 -30.67 2.62 16.11
CA MET A 166 -31.60 1.95 15.17
C MET A 166 -32.87 1.36 15.83
N GLY A 167 -33.00 1.46 17.16
CA GLY A 167 -34.19 1.04 17.92
C GLY A 167 -35.09 2.18 18.43
N LEU A 168 -34.85 3.43 18.05
CA LEU A 168 -35.62 4.60 18.53
C LEU A 168 -36.56 5.15 17.46
N ASP A 169 -37.71 5.67 17.90
CA ASP A 169 -38.75 6.26 17.07
C ASP A 169 -38.18 7.32 16.10
N ASP A 170 -38.72 7.38 14.88
CA ASP A 170 -38.22 8.18 13.74
C ASP A 170 -37.93 9.67 14.09
N HIS A 171 -38.58 10.21 15.12
CA HIS A 171 -38.41 11.59 15.57
C HIS A 171 -37.13 11.82 16.38
N ASP A 172 -36.69 10.84 17.17
CA ASP A 172 -35.45 10.90 17.95
C ASP A 172 -34.23 10.56 17.10
N PHE A 173 -34.42 9.72 16.06
CA PHE A 173 -33.41 9.44 15.05
C PHE A 173 -32.97 10.72 14.31
N ILE A 174 -33.92 11.52 13.82
CA ILE A 174 -33.63 12.75 13.08
C ILE A 174 -32.91 13.77 13.98
N ASN A 175 -33.38 13.93 15.22
CA ASN A 175 -32.75 14.83 16.19
C ASN A 175 -31.31 14.41 16.54
N GLY A 176 -31.06 13.10 16.71
CA GLY A 176 -29.72 12.56 16.97
C GLY A 176 -28.75 12.74 15.79
N VAL A 177 -29.24 12.53 14.57
CA VAL A 177 -28.46 12.76 13.34
C VAL A 177 -28.16 14.25 13.14
N GLU A 178 -29.12 15.13 13.43
CA GLU A 178 -28.95 16.59 13.33
C GLU A 178 -27.93 17.12 14.36
N LEU A 179 -27.91 16.56 15.57
CA LEU A 179 -26.94 16.90 16.61
C LEU A 179 -25.51 16.49 16.21
N LEU A 180 -25.35 15.27 15.70
CA LEU A 180 -24.07 14.76 15.21
C LEU A 180 -23.58 15.56 13.99
N MET A 181 -24.46 15.90 13.04
CA MET A 181 -24.08 16.76 11.91
C MET A 181 -23.61 18.15 12.35
N ASN A 182 -24.19 18.71 13.41
CA ASN A 182 -23.79 20.01 13.95
C ASN A 182 -22.47 19.96 14.73
N GLU A 183 -22.16 18.83 15.38
CA GLU A 183 -20.91 18.63 16.11
C GLU A 183 -19.73 18.31 15.17
N TRP A 184 -20.02 17.64 14.05
CA TRP A 184 -19.03 17.26 13.02
C TRP A 184 -18.86 18.30 11.90
N ALA A 185 -19.66 19.36 11.89
CA ALA A 185 -19.49 20.45 10.93
C ALA A 185 -18.23 21.28 11.28
N PRO A 186 -17.28 21.47 10.35
CA PRO A 186 -16.17 22.38 10.59
C PRO A 186 -16.73 23.78 10.86
N VAL A 187 -16.32 24.38 11.98
CA VAL A 187 -16.80 25.68 12.49
C VAL A 187 -17.01 26.67 11.34
N ARG A 188 -18.25 26.81 10.87
CA ARG A 188 -18.59 27.83 9.88
C ARG A 188 -18.47 29.16 10.61
N SER A 189 -17.44 29.92 10.27
CA SER A 189 -17.29 31.30 10.73
C SER A 189 -18.55 32.08 10.36
N LYS A 190 -19.26 32.55 11.38
CA LYS A 190 -20.45 33.41 11.23
C LYS A 190 -20.04 34.63 10.39
N ARG A 191 -20.39 34.65 9.11
CA ARG A 191 -20.32 35.89 8.32
C ARG A 191 -21.45 36.79 8.80
N LEU A 192 -21.10 37.98 9.27
CA LEU A 192 -22.06 39.01 9.63
C LEU A 192 -22.89 39.40 8.40
N PRO A 193 -24.20 39.65 8.56
CA PRO A 193 -25.04 40.09 7.47
C PRO A 193 -24.55 41.44 6.95
N ILE A 194 -24.41 41.53 5.63
CA ILE A 194 -24.18 42.79 4.93
C ILE A 194 -25.54 43.49 4.87
N PHE A 195 -25.65 44.66 5.50
CA PHE A 195 -26.81 45.56 5.40
C PHE A 195 -26.78 46.31 4.07
#